data_AF-A0A970MF99-F1
#
_entry.id   AF-A0A970MF99-F1
#
_cell.length_a   1.000
_cell.length_b   1.000
_cell.length_c   1.000
_cell.angle_alpha   90.00
_cell.angle_beta   90.00
_cell.angle_gamma   90.00
#
_symmetry.space_group_name_H-M   'P 1'
#
loop_
_entity.id
_entity.type
_entity.pdbx_description
1 polymer ?
#
loop_
_entity_poly.entity_id
_entity_poly.type
_entity_poly.pdbx_seq_one_letter_code
_entity_poly.pdbx_strand_id
1 'polypeptide(L)'
;MSNILKSVKLDVAVIKPYFKTLCFRLLLPIAFVAINRSLLTGISFVMSYIAMTTGYTFTIAEKNGMDRLYGILPVRKSELVIGRYIFVLIIGVLSMFISLIAQMLILNAMGEVVGMFDIITAAVTGMFLYTLYTVFQIPGYYKFGYIKGRVFMYIPAVGLLVTMLFLTKTSLTETLNLSTLDCPPVLLAMITFLLVIVMYAVSILFSIRIMKNKEI
;
A
#
# COMPACT_ATOMS: atom_id res chain seq x y z
N MET A 1 -8.73 10.36 21.88
CA MET A 1 -9.30 9.59 20.75
C MET A 1 -10.15 10.45 19.78
N SER A 2 -10.86 11.49 20.25
CA SER A 2 -11.66 12.39 19.37
C SER A 2 -10.87 13.06 18.23
N ASN A 3 -9.63 13.49 18.49
CA ASN A 3 -8.86 14.27 17.52
C ASN A 3 -8.28 13.44 16.37
N ILE A 4 -7.85 12.20 16.62
CA ILE A 4 -7.36 11.28 15.57
C ILE A 4 -8.48 10.98 14.58
N LEU A 5 -9.69 10.71 15.09
CA LEU A 5 -10.86 10.41 14.27
C LEU A 5 -11.30 11.62 13.44
N LYS A 6 -11.16 12.84 13.97
CA LYS A 6 -11.37 14.09 13.23
C LYS A 6 -10.34 14.29 12.12
N SER A 7 -9.06 13.95 12.34
CA SER A 7 -8.04 13.97 11.30
C SER A 7 -8.34 12.99 10.17
N VAL A 8 -8.75 11.76 10.51
CA VAL A 8 -9.17 10.76 9.52
C VAL A 8 -10.37 11.25 8.70
N LYS A 9 -11.38 11.85 9.37
CA LYS A 9 -12.55 12.42 8.68
C LYS A 9 -12.19 13.56 7.74
N LEU A 10 -11.19 14.37 8.10
CA LEU A 10 -10.66 15.42 7.24
C LEU A 10 -10.02 14.82 5.98
N ASP A 11 -9.18 13.80 6.11
CA ASP A 11 -8.54 13.14 4.96
C ASP A 11 -9.59 12.46 4.03
N VAL A 12 -10.65 11.88 4.60
CA VAL A 12 -11.82 11.39 3.83
C VAL A 12 -12.49 12.53 3.05
N ALA A 13 -12.70 13.68 3.68
CA ALA A 13 -13.32 14.84 3.04
C ALA A 13 -12.46 15.39 1.89
N VAL A 14 -11.13 15.37 2.04
CA VAL A 14 -10.18 15.81 1.01
C VAL A 14 -10.22 14.89 -0.22
N ILE A 15 -10.42 13.58 -0.04
CA ILE A 15 -10.48 12.61 -1.15
C ILE A 15 -11.86 12.53 -1.82
N LYS A 16 -12.94 12.82 -1.10
CA LYS A 16 -14.32 12.76 -1.62
C LYS A 16 -14.51 13.38 -3.02
N PRO A 17 -14.00 14.59 -3.34
CA PRO A 17 -14.13 15.17 -4.68
C PRO A 17 -13.35 14.40 -5.77
N TYR A 18 -12.30 13.67 -5.40
CA TYR A 18 -11.45 12.91 -6.32
C TYR A 18 -11.86 11.44 -6.48
N PHE A 19 -12.94 11.00 -5.84
CA PHE A 19 -13.38 9.61 -5.88
C PHE A 19 -13.65 9.12 -7.32
N LYS A 20 -14.26 9.96 -8.16
CA LYS A 20 -14.50 9.64 -9.58
C LYS A 20 -13.20 9.38 -10.36
N THR A 21 -12.17 10.20 -10.13
CA THR A 21 -10.86 10.05 -10.78
C THR A 21 -10.07 8.86 -10.25
N LEU A 22 -10.28 8.47 -8.99
CA LEU A 22 -9.75 7.24 -8.40
C LEU A 22 -10.42 6.00 -9.00
N CYS A 23 -11.75 6.04 -9.16
CA CYS A 23 -12.54 4.95 -9.72
C CYS A 23 -12.20 4.70 -11.21
N PHE A 24 -12.05 5.76 -12.02
CA PHE A 24 -11.63 5.61 -13.42
C PHE A 24 -10.23 4.99 -13.54
N ARG A 25 -9.34 5.29 -12.60
CA ARG A 25 -7.98 4.75 -12.55
C ARG A 25 -7.92 3.27 -12.15
N LEU A 26 -8.91 2.77 -11.40
CA LEU A 26 -9.06 1.35 -11.06
C LEU A 26 -9.43 0.47 -12.27
N LEU A 27 -9.82 1.05 -13.39
CA LEU A 27 -10.16 0.32 -14.62
C LEU A 27 -8.93 -0.32 -15.29
N LEU A 28 -7.75 0.31 -15.18
CA LEU A 28 -6.51 -0.20 -15.78
C LEU A 28 -6.05 -1.51 -15.13
N PRO A 29 -6.01 -1.64 -13.78
CA PRO A 29 -5.75 -2.92 -13.14
C PRO A 29 -6.73 -4.03 -13.51
N ILE A 30 -8.02 -3.70 -13.70
CA ILE A 30 -9.05 -4.67 -14.11
C ILE A 30 -8.75 -5.24 -15.51
N ALA A 31 -8.38 -4.37 -16.46
CA ALA A 31 -7.98 -4.80 -17.80
C ALA A 31 -6.72 -5.68 -17.78
N PHE A 32 -5.76 -5.40 -16.89
CA PHE A 32 -4.53 -6.18 -16.75
C PHE A 32 -4.78 -7.61 -16.24
N VAL A 33 -5.77 -7.79 -15.36
CA VAL A 33 -6.16 -9.13 -14.87
C VAL A 33 -6.75 -9.97 -15.99
N ALA A 34 -7.60 -9.38 -16.83
CA ALA A 34 -8.23 -10.09 -17.96
C ALA A 34 -7.22 -10.64 -18.97
N ILE A 35 -6.04 -10.02 -19.10
CA ILE A 35 -4.97 -10.46 -19.99
C ILE A 35 -4.14 -11.58 -19.38
N ASN A 36 -3.73 -11.44 -18.11
CA ASN A 36 -2.78 -12.37 -17.48
C ASN A 36 -3.43 -13.64 -16.91
N ARG A 37 -4.76 -13.67 -16.77
CA ARG A 37 -5.53 -14.83 -16.25
C ARG A 37 -4.90 -15.46 -15.00
N SER A 38 -4.47 -14.60 -14.09
CA SER A 38 -3.88 -15.04 -12.83
C SER A 38 -4.31 -14.11 -11.71
N LEU A 39 -4.84 -14.72 -10.65
CA LEU A 39 -5.36 -14.01 -9.48
C LEU A 39 -4.21 -13.37 -8.67
N LEU A 40 -3.06 -14.05 -8.58
CA LEU A 40 -1.88 -13.55 -7.87
C LEU A 40 -1.33 -12.28 -8.50
N THR A 41 -1.15 -12.26 -9.83
CA THR A 41 -0.65 -11.07 -10.53
C THR A 41 -1.67 -9.94 -10.51
N GLY A 42 -2.96 -10.28 -10.63
CA GLY A 42 -4.05 -9.30 -10.60
C GLY A 42 -4.14 -8.56 -9.28
N ILE A 43 -4.13 -9.27 -8.14
CA ILE A 43 -4.21 -8.67 -6.81
C ILE A 43 -2.94 -7.86 -6.52
N SER A 44 -1.77 -8.40 -6.84
CA SER A 44 -0.50 -7.69 -6.67
C SER A 44 -0.46 -6.37 -7.46
N PHE A 45 -0.99 -6.37 -8.68
CA PHE A 45 -1.04 -5.17 -9.52
C PHE A 45 -2.05 -4.15 -9.00
N VAL A 46 -3.26 -4.58 -8.59
CA VAL A 46 -4.23 -3.66 -7.96
C VAL A 46 -3.65 -3.04 -6.69
N MET A 47 -3.03 -3.84 -5.83
CA MET A 47 -2.50 -3.37 -4.56
C MET A 47 -1.35 -2.37 -4.71
N SER A 48 -0.39 -2.65 -5.59
CA SER A 48 0.68 -1.70 -5.91
C SER A 48 0.14 -0.42 -6.53
N TYR A 49 -0.85 -0.52 -7.41
CA TYR A 49 -1.50 0.63 -8.03
C TYR A 49 -2.22 1.50 -6.99
N ILE A 50 -2.97 0.90 -6.08
CA ILE A 50 -3.66 1.62 -5.01
C ILE A 50 -2.65 2.25 -4.06
N ALA A 51 -1.57 1.56 -3.70
CA ALA A 51 -0.49 2.15 -2.91
C ALA A 51 0.06 3.42 -3.57
N MET A 52 0.33 3.42 -4.89
CA MET A 52 0.74 4.62 -5.63
C MET A 52 -0.29 5.76 -5.53
N THR A 53 -1.58 5.45 -5.50
CA THR A 53 -2.62 6.49 -5.36
C THR A 53 -2.77 7.05 -3.95
N THR A 54 -2.31 6.35 -2.90
CA THR A 54 -2.46 6.82 -1.51
C THR A 54 -1.70 8.13 -1.23
N GLY A 55 -0.63 8.40 -1.98
CA GLY A 55 0.11 9.66 -1.96
C GLY A 55 -0.69 10.89 -2.40
N TYR A 56 -1.86 10.72 -3.03
CA TYR A 56 -2.69 11.87 -3.46
C TYR A 56 -3.15 12.78 -2.32
N THR A 57 -3.33 12.24 -1.11
CA THR A 57 -3.63 13.05 0.08
C THR A 57 -2.55 14.09 0.34
N PHE A 58 -1.29 13.72 0.15
CA PHE A 58 -0.15 14.61 0.30
C PHE A 58 -0.05 15.59 -0.88
N THR A 59 -0.35 15.16 -2.10
CA THR A 59 -0.40 16.06 -3.27
C THR A 59 -1.40 17.18 -3.09
N ILE A 60 -2.62 16.84 -2.65
CA ILE A 60 -3.71 17.81 -2.51
C ILE A 60 -3.40 18.75 -1.36
N ALA A 61 -2.86 18.23 -0.25
CA ALA A 61 -2.40 19.04 0.87
C ALA A 61 -1.34 20.06 0.45
N GLU A 62 -0.32 19.65 -0.32
CA GLU A 62 0.75 20.53 -0.76
C GLU A 62 0.27 21.54 -1.83
N LYS A 63 -0.53 21.10 -2.81
CA LYS A 63 -1.08 22.00 -3.85
C LYS A 63 -1.99 23.09 -3.29
N ASN A 64 -2.77 22.76 -2.26
CA ASN A 64 -3.70 23.70 -1.64
C ASN A 64 -3.08 24.47 -0.47
N GLY A 65 -1.78 24.32 -0.21
CA GLY A 65 -1.09 25.01 0.89
C GLY A 65 -1.69 24.69 2.27
N MET A 66 -2.19 23.46 2.44
CA MET A 66 -2.89 23.04 3.67
C MET A 66 -1.96 22.98 4.90
N ASP A 67 -0.65 23.15 4.74
CA ASP A 67 0.30 23.20 5.85
C ASP A 67 -0.06 24.28 6.88
N ARG A 68 -0.57 25.44 6.43
CA ARG A 68 -1.07 26.50 7.32
C ARG A 68 -2.32 26.07 8.07
N LEU A 69 -3.24 25.40 7.39
CA LEU A 69 -4.47 24.88 8.00
C LEU A 69 -4.15 23.82 9.06
N TYR A 70 -3.22 22.91 8.77
CA TYR A 70 -2.75 21.91 9.73
C TYR A 70 -2.01 22.52 10.93
N GLY A 71 -1.38 23.69 10.78
CA GLY A 71 -0.74 24.43 11.87
C GLY A 71 -1.71 25.15 12.81
N ILE A 72 -2.90 25.52 12.36
CA ILE A 72 -3.93 26.21 13.16
C ILE A 72 -4.81 25.21 13.93
N LEU A 73 -4.89 23.97 13.46
CA LEU A 73 -5.70 22.94 14.12
C LEU A 73 -5.14 22.60 15.52
N PRO A 74 -6.00 22.49 16.55
CA PRO A 74 -5.60 22.11 17.91
C PRO A 74 -5.33 20.60 18.02
N VAL A 75 -4.45 20.08 17.18
CA VAL A 75 -4.12 18.65 17.07
C VAL A 75 -2.61 18.48 17.14
N ARG A 76 -2.13 17.49 17.91
CA ARG A 76 -0.69 17.22 18.03
C ARG A 76 -0.16 16.70 16.69
N LYS A 77 1.04 17.14 16.30
CA LYS A 77 1.76 16.67 15.10
C LYS A 77 1.80 15.13 15.00
N SER A 78 2.06 14.44 16.12
CA SER A 78 2.05 12.97 16.18
C SER A 78 0.68 12.34 15.92
N GLU A 79 -0.41 12.98 16.36
CA GLU A 79 -1.78 12.51 16.13
C GLU A 79 -2.19 12.66 14.67
N LEU A 80 -1.71 13.71 13.99
CA LEU A 80 -1.88 13.87 12.53
C LEU A 80 -1.18 12.75 11.76
N VAL A 81 0.07 12.41 12.12
CA VAL A 81 0.80 11.30 11.49
C VAL A 81 0.06 9.99 11.70
N ILE A 82 -0.30 9.66 12.93
CA ILE A 82 -1.01 8.41 13.26
C ILE A 82 -2.36 8.35 12.52
N GLY A 83 -3.09 9.46 12.46
CA GLY A 83 -4.35 9.56 11.71
C GLY A 83 -4.17 9.22 10.23
N ARG A 84 -3.10 9.71 9.58
CA ARG A 84 -2.82 9.38 8.18
C ARG A 84 -2.45 7.91 7.98
N TYR A 85 -1.66 7.31 8.87
CA TYR A 85 -1.34 5.88 8.80
C TYR A 85 -2.59 5.01 8.95
N ILE A 86 -3.47 5.33 9.90
CA ILE A 86 -4.75 4.64 10.08
C ILE A 86 -5.62 4.79 8.83
N PHE A 87 -5.68 5.99 8.26
CA PHE A 87 -6.44 6.25 7.05
C PHE A 87 -5.94 5.44 5.84
N VAL A 88 -4.61 5.40 5.63
CA VAL A 88 -4.00 4.60 4.57
C VAL A 88 -4.28 3.11 4.79
N LEU A 89 -4.16 2.61 6.03
CA LEU A 89 -4.49 1.23 6.37
C LEU A 89 -5.95 0.88 6.08
N ILE A 90 -6.90 1.75 6.46
CA ILE A 90 -8.33 1.54 6.18
C ILE A 90 -8.59 1.48 4.69
N ILE A 91 -8.00 2.39 3.89
CA ILE A 91 -8.11 2.36 2.43
C ILE A 91 -7.51 1.07 1.87
N GLY A 92 -6.32 0.66 2.33
CA GLY A 92 -5.66 -0.55 1.89
C GLY A 92 -6.54 -1.78 2.11
N VAL A 93 -7.03 -1.98 3.32
CA VAL A 93 -7.91 -3.12 3.67
C VAL A 93 -9.23 -3.07 2.89
N LEU A 94 -9.89 -1.91 2.80
CA LEU A 94 -11.13 -1.79 2.05
C LEU A 94 -10.92 -2.10 0.56
N SER A 95 -9.82 -1.60 0.00
CA SER A 95 -9.46 -1.86 -1.38
C SER A 95 -9.10 -3.32 -1.65
N MET A 96 -8.52 -4.01 -0.67
CA MET A 96 -8.26 -5.44 -0.71
C MET A 96 -9.54 -6.22 -0.96
N PHE A 97 -10.55 -6.01 -0.11
CA PHE A 97 -11.82 -6.72 -0.21
C PHE A 97 -12.53 -6.44 -1.52
N ILE A 98 -12.57 -5.18 -1.96
CA ILE A 98 -13.17 -4.81 -3.24
C ILE A 98 -12.43 -5.48 -4.40
N SER A 99 -11.10 -5.48 -4.38
CA SER A 99 -10.28 -6.10 -5.42
C SER A 99 -10.46 -7.61 -5.49
N LEU A 100 -10.55 -8.29 -4.34
CA LEU A 100 -10.78 -9.73 -4.25
C LEU A 100 -12.13 -10.09 -4.87
N ILE A 101 -13.21 -9.40 -4.47
CA ILE A 101 -14.55 -9.65 -5.01
C ILE A 101 -14.59 -9.38 -6.52
N ALA A 102 -14.06 -8.23 -6.96
CA ALA A 102 -14.07 -7.86 -8.37
C ALA A 102 -13.29 -8.87 -9.23
N GLN A 103 -12.11 -9.30 -8.78
CA GLN A 103 -11.30 -10.24 -9.53
C GLN A 103 -11.88 -11.66 -9.52
N MET A 104 -12.44 -12.12 -8.40
CA MET A 104 -13.16 -13.40 -8.36
C MET A 104 -14.30 -13.43 -9.38
N LEU A 105 -15.07 -12.34 -9.50
CA LEU A 105 -16.15 -12.24 -10.48
C LEU A 105 -15.63 -12.30 -11.93
N ILE A 106 -14.52 -11.62 -12.22
CA ILE A 106 -13.91 -11.60 -13.56
C ILE A 106 -13.35 -12.98 -13.92
N LEU A 107 -12.59 -13.62 -13.03
CA LEU A 107 -12.01 -14.95 -13.31
C LEU A 107 -13.11 -16.02 -13.46
N ASN A 108 -14.17 -15.95 -12.64
CA ASN A 108 -15.31 -16.85 -12.77
C ASN A 108 -16.04 -16.65 -14.12
N ALA A 109 -16.20 -15.40 -14.57
CA ALA A 109 -16.76 -15.10 -15.90
C ALA A 109 -15.87 -15.59 -17.06
N MET A 110 -14.55 -15.75 -16.82
CA MET A 110 -13.60 -16.30 -17.79
C MET A 110 -13.47 -17.84 -17.71
N GLY A 111 -14.20 -18.50 -16.82
CA GLY A 111 -14.26 -19.97 -16.71
C GLY A 111 -13.12 -20.59 -15.90
N GLU A 112 -12.37 -19.81 -15.12
CA GLU A 112 -11.29 -20.33 -14.28
C GLU A 112 -11.78 -20.68 -12.87
N VAL A 113 -11.43 -21.88 -12.41
CA VAL A 113 -11.70 -22.32 -11.04
C VAL A 113 -10.63 -21.76 -10.11
N VAL A 114 -11.03 -20.85 -9.24
CA VAL A 114 -10.13 -20.25 -8.26
C VAL A 114 -10.04 -21.15 -7.02
N GLY A 115 -8.84 -21.64 -6.72
CA GLY A 115 -8.58 -22.39 -5.50
C GLY A 115 -8.60 -21.51 -4.25
N MET A 116 -9.08 -22.06 -3.13
CA MET A 116 -9.10 -21.34 -1.84
C MET A 116 -7.69 -20.96 -1.36
N PHE A 117 -6.70 -21.78 -1.72
CA PHE A 117 -5.28 -21.52 -1.47
C PHE A 117 -4.73 -20.33 -2.27
N ASP A 118 -5.14 -20.18 -3.54
CA ASP A 118 -4.69 -19.07 -4.39
C ASP A 118 -5.23 -17.73 -3.90
N ILE A 119 -6.44 -17.74 -3.33
CA ILE A 119 -7.05 -16.56 -2.72
C ILE A 119 -6.23 -16.11 -1.51
N ILE A 120 -5.89 -17.04 -0.61
CA ILE A 120 -5.16 -16.72 0.62
C ILE A 120 -3.75 -16.24 0.28
N THR A 121 -3.05 -16.94 -0.61
CA THR A 121 -1.68 -16.58 -1.01
C THR A 121 -1.67 -15.21 -1.69
N ALA A 122 -2.57 -14.95 -2.63
CA ALA A 122 -2.63 -13.66 -3.29
C ALA A 122 -3.07 -12.51 -2.37
N ALA A 123 -3.97 -12.78 -1.43
CA ALA A 123 -4.34 -11.84 -0.38
C ALA A 123 -3.12 -11.45 0.48
N VAL A 124 -2.35 -12.44 0.94
CA VAL A 124 -1.14 -12.23 1.75
C VAL A 124 -0.07 -11.48 0.96
N THR A 125 0.21 -11.90 -0.27
CA THR A 125 1.20 -11.23 -1.14
C THR A 125 0.78 -9.80 -1.47
N GLY A 126 -0.50 -9.58 -1.79
CA GLY A 126 -1.04 -8.25 -2.08
C GLY A 126 -0.93 -7.29 -0.90
N MET A 127 -1.27 -7.76 0.31
CA MET A 127 -1.08 -7.00 1.54
C MET A 127 0.39 -6.69 1.77
N PHE A 128 1.27 -7.69 1.69
CA PHE A 128 2.71 -7.48 1.88
C PHE A 128 3.25 -6.41 0.92
N LEU A 129 2.92 -6.49 -0.37
CA LEU A 129 3.31 -5.48 -1.35
C LEU A 129 2.77 -4.09 -0.99
N TYR A 130 1.49 -3.96 -0.68
CA TYR A 130 0.88 -2.70 -0.28
C TYR A 130 1.61 -2.06 0.92
N THR A 131 1.94 -2.86 1.93
CA THR A 131 2.66 -2.39 3.12
C THR A 131 4.08 -1.95 2.80
N LEU A 132 4.80 -2.70 1.98
CA LEU A 132 6.15 -2.36 1.53
C LEU A 132 6.13 -0.99 0.81
N TYR A 133 5.17 -0.76 -0.07
CA TYR A 133 5.03 0.54 -0.74
C TYR A 133 4.74 1.68 0.24
N THR A 134 3.75 1.52 1.10
CA THR A 134 3.29 2.61 1.98
C THR A 134 4.30 2.97 3.07
N VAL A 135 5.04 1.99 3.59
CA VAL A 135 6.09 2.18 4.61
C VAL A 135 7.26 3.02 4.10
N PHE A 136 7.64 2.90 2.84
CA PHE A 136 8.69 3.76 2.27
C PHE A 136 8.15 5.11 1.79
N GLN A 137 6.93 5.14 1.25
CA GLN A 137 6.32 6.36 0.71
C GLN A 137 6.02 7.42 1.77
N ILE A 138 5.33 7.03 2.86
CA ILE A 138 4.78 7.99 3.82
C ILE A 138 5.90 8.78 4.56
N PRO A 139 6.97 8.15 5.09
CA PRO A 139 8.09 8.88 5.67
C PRO A 139 8.79 9.79 4.64
N GLY A 140 8.91 9.33 3.40
CA GLY A 140 9.46 10.11 2.29
C GLY A 140 8.67 11.40 2.04
N TYR A 141 7.33 11.31 2.01
CA TYR A 141 6.45 12.47 1.86
C TYR A 141 6.56 13.44 3.03
N TYR A 142 6.67 12.95 4.26
CA TYR A 142 6.85 13.83 5.43
C TYR A 142 8.20 14.56 5.43
N LYS A 143 9.27 13.90 5.00
CA LYS A 143 10.62 14.48 4.96
C LYS A 143 10.80 15.50 3.84
N PHE A 144 10.41 15.15 2.62
CA PHE A 144 10.75 15.93 1.42
C PHE A 144 9.57 16.68 0.78
N GLY A 145 8.35 16.54 1.30
CA GLY A 145 7.13 16.97 0.62
C GLY A 145 6.72 15.98 -0.46
N TYR A 146 5.52 16.10 -1.04
CA TYR A 146 5.05 15.16 -2.06
C TYR A 146 5.79 15.33 -3.39
N ILE A 147 6.07 16.57 -3.81
CA ILE A 147 6.70 16.83 -5.11
C ILE A 147 8.10 16.19 -5.20
N LYS A 148 8.96 16.43 -4.20
CA LYS A 148 10.31 15.83 -4.15
C LYS A 148 10.28 14.40 -3.60
N GLY A 149 9.34 14.09 -2.69
CA GLY A 149 9.16 12.77 -2.11
C GLY A 149 8.58 11.73 -3.06
N ARG A 150 8.05 12.12 -4.24
CA ARG A 150 7.55 11.17 -5.24
C ARG A 150 8.62 10.15 -5.68
N VAL A 151 9.90 10.49 -5.59
CA VAL A 151 11.00 9.55 -5.87
C VAL A 151 10.95 8.31 -4.95
N PHE A 152 10.52 8.47 -3.70
CA PHE A 152 10.34 7.37 -2.75
C PHE A 152 9.23 6.40 -3.16
N MET A 153 8.30 6.81 -4.02
CA MET A 153 7.30 5.92 -4.61
C MET A 153 7.91 4.86 -5.52
N TYR A 154 9.02 5.19 -6.19
CA TYR A 154 9.67 4.29 -7.14
C TYR A 154 10.65 3.32 -6.47
N ILE A 155 11.10 3.61 -5.24
CA ILE A 155 12.05 2.74 -4.53
C ILE A 155 11.52 1.30 -4.36
N PRO A 156 10.28 1.07 -3.88
CA PRO A 156 9.70 -0.26 -3.81
C PRO A 156 9.57 -0.95 -5.19
N ALA A 157 9.21 -0.19 -6.23
CA ALA A 157 9.04 -0.71 -7.59
C ALA A 157 10.38 -1.17 -8.21
N VAL A 158 11.41 -0.35 -8.06
CA VAL A 158 12.77 -0.65 -8.52
C VAL A 158 13.36 -1.80 -7.70
N GLY A 159 13.13 -1.81 -6.38
CA GLY A 159 13.55 -2.91 -5.50
C GLY A 159 13.01 -4.26 -5.96
N LEU A 160 11.71 -4.35 -6.25
CA LEU A 160 11.09 -5.57 -6.79
C LEU A 160 11.68 -5.98 -8.15
N LEU A 161 11.83 -5.04 -9.08
CA LEU A 161 12.40 -5.30 -10.41
C LEU A 161 13.84 -5.81 -10.33
N VAL A 162 14.65 -5.20 -9.47
CA VAL A 162 16.04 -5.62 -9.24
C VAL A 162 16.07 -7.03 -8.64
N THR A 163 15.24 -7.33 -7.64
CA THR A 163 15.18 -8.68 -7.07
C THR A 163 14.76 -9.73 -8.10
N MET A 164 13.79 -9.43 -8.97
CA MET A 164 13.37 -10.33 -10.05
C MET A 164 14.48 -10.55 -11.09
N LEU A 165 15.22 -9.51 -11.46
CA LEU A 165 16.36 -9.61 -12.38
C LEU A 165 17.53 -10.41 -11.77
N PHE A 166 17.79 -10.25 -10.48
CA PHE A 166 18.79 -11.07 -9.78
C PHE A 166 18.35 -12.53 -9.70
N LEU A 167 17.11 -12.81 -9.30
CA LEU A 167 16.54 -14.16 -9.23
C LEU A 167 16.55 -14.91 -10.57
N THR A 168 16.39 -14.20 -11.68
CA THR A 168 16.44 -14.79 -13.03
C THR A 168 17.85 -14.97 -13.56
N LYS A 169 18.83 -14.18 -13.09
CA LYS A 169 20.24 -14.27 -13.52
C LYS A 169 21.08 -15.22 -12.68
N THR A 170 20.71 -15.43 -11.43
CA THR A 170 21.34 -16.43 -10.57
C THR A 170 20.45 -17.66 -10.54
N SER A 171 21.00 -18.84 -10.83
CA SER A 171 20.43 -20.16 -10.51
C SER A 171 20.29 -20.39 -8.99
N LEU A 172 19.88 -19.38 -8.22
CA LEU A 172 19.68 -19.43 -6.77
C LEU A 172 18.53 -20.37 -6.38
N THR A 173 17.68 -20.75 -7.33
CA THR A 173 16.67 -21.80 -7.16
C THR A 173 17.26 -23.20 -6.96
N GLU A 174 18.51 -23.44 -7.38
CA GLU A 174 19.21 -24.72 -7.14
C GLU A 174 20.12 -24.69 -5.90
N THR A 175 20.69 -23.54 -5.53
CA THR A 175 21.62 -23.46 -4.38
C THR A 175 20.92 -23.21 -3.04
N LEU A 176 19.71 -22.64 -3.06
CA LEU A 176 18.83 -22.61 -1.90
C LEU A 176 17.77 -23.69 -2.16
N ASN A 177 17.88 -24.83 -1.49
CA ASN A 177 16.81 -25.85 -1.39
C ASN A 177 15.56 -25.23 -0.74
N LEU A 178 14.87 -24.33 -1.46
CA LEU A 178 13.61 -23.70 -1.07
C LEU A 178 12.43 -24.60 -1.46
N SER A 179 12.68 -25.68 -2.21
CA SER A 179 11.72 -26.76 -2.48
C SER A 179 11.42 -27.65 -1.28
N THR A 180 12.13 -27.49 -0.14
CA THR A 180 11.90 -28.28 1.09
C THR A 180 11.25 -27.50 2.22
N LEU A 181 10.87 -26.24 2.03
CA LEU A 181 10.03 -25.53 2.98
C LEU A 181 8.55 -25.73 2.60
N ASP A 182 8.04 -26.93 2.86
CA ASP A 182 6.61 -27.19 3.01
C ASP A 182 6.11 -26.50 4.29
N CYS A 183 6.28 -25.18 4.37
CA CYS A 183 5.62 -24.41 5.40
C CYS A 183 4.13 -24.37 5.03
N PRO A 184 3.22 -24.75 5.94
CA PRO A 184 1.81 -24.57 5.67
C PRO A 184 1.57 -23.09 5.34
N PRO A 185 0.74 -22.77 4.35
CA PRO A 185 0.46 -21.39 3.90
C PRO A 185 0.05 -20.47 5.05
N VAL A 186 -0.54 -21.05 6.09
CA VAL A 186 -0.92 -20.38 7.35
C VAL A 186 0.29 -19.83 8.10
N LEU A 187 1.40 -20.58 8.16
CA LEU A 187 2.62 -20.17 8.84
C LEU A 187 3.34 -19.05 8.07
N LEU A 188 3.32 -19.11 6.73
CA LEU A 188 3.79 -18.03 5.87
C LEU A 188 2.95 -16.75 6.06
N ALA A 189 1.63 -16.88 6.14
CA ALA A 189 0.72 -15.77 6.43
C ALA A 189 0.98 -15.14 7.80
N MET A 190 1.26 -15.94 8.83
CA MET A 190 1.59 -15.43 10.17
C MET A 190 2.92 -14.66 10.19
N ILE A 191 3.96 -15.17 9.53
CA ILE A 191 5.26 -14.50 9.45
C ILE A 191 5.15 -13.17 8.69
N THR A 192 4.47 -13.17 7.54
CA THR A 192 4.25 -11.95 6.75
C THR A 192 3.43 -10.92 7.53
N PHE A 193 2.42 -11.34 8.27
CA PHE A 193 1.63 -10.45 9.12
C PHE A 193 2.45 -9.81 10.24
N LEU A 194 3.31 -10.59 10.91
CA LEU A 194 4.25 -10.06 11.91
C LEU A 194 5.19 -9.02 11.28
N LEU A 195 5.73 -9.32 10.10
CA LEU A 195 6.65 -8.44 9.38
C LEU A 195 5.97 -7.11 9.01
N VAL A 196 4.71 -7.18 8.55
CA VAL A 196 3.87 -6.00 8.27
C VAL A 196 3.74 -5.10 9.50
N ILE A 197 3.45 -5.67 10.68
CA ILE A 197 3.31 -4.90 11.92
C ILE A 197 4.62 -4.19 12.27
N VAL A 198 5.73 -4.91 12.21
CA VAL A 198 7.06 -4.36 12.50
C VAL A 198 7.39 -3.23 11.53
N MET A 199 7.15 -3.42 10.24
CA MET A 199 7.41 -2.40 9.21
C MET A 199 6.59 -1.13 9.46
N TYR A 200 5.30 -1.24 9.75
CA TYR A 200 4.49 -0.07 10.07
C TYR A 200 4.92 0.63 11.37
N ALA A 201 5.26 -0.14 12.42
CA ALA A 201 5.74 0.43 13.66
C ALA A 201 7.01 1.27 13.44
N VAL A 202 7.98 0.73 12.71
CA VAL A 202 9.22 1.43 12.35
C VAL A 202 8.91 2.68 11.50
N SER A 203 8.03 2.55 10.51
CA SER A 203 7.61 3.65 9.64
C SER A 203 6.99 4.83 10.41
N ILE A 204 6.12 4.52 11.38
CA ILE A 204 5.46 5.51 12.23
C ILE A 204 6.49 6.22 13.11
N LEU A 205 7.40 5.48 13.74
CA LEU A 205 8.46 6.06 14.58
C LEU A 205 9.35 7.02 13.77
N PHE A 206 9.78 6.62 12.58
CA PHE A 206 10.55 7.51 11.69
C PHE A 206 9.74 8.75 11.29
N SER A 207 8.47 8.59 10.93
CA SER A 207 7.61 9.70 10.51
C SER A 207 7.37 10.70 11.65
N ILE A 208 7.15 10.22 12.88
CA ILE A 208 7.01 11.06 14.07
C ILE A 208 8.32 11.82 14.34
N ARG A 209 9.47 11.13 14.26
CA ARG A 209 10.77 11.76 14.48
C ARG A 209 11.07 12.87 13.46
N ILE A 210 10.77 12.61 12.19
CA ILE A 210 10.91 13.58 11.10
C ILE A 210 10.01 14.80 11.34
N MET A 211 8.75 14.59 11.71
CA MET A 211 7.81 15.69 11.93
C MET A 211 8.12 16.49 13.20
N LYS A 212 8.70 15.86 14.23
CA LYS A 212 9.15 16.55 15.45
C LYS A 212 10.36 17.45 15.19
N ASN A 213 11.29 17.02 14.33
CA ASN A 213 12.45 17.81 13.93
C ASN A 213 12.15 18.87 12.86
N LYS A 214 10.94 18.86 12.29
CA LYS A 214 10.45 19.91 11.39
C LYS A 214 9.92 21.07 12.25
N GLU A 215 10.84 21.90 12.74
CA GLU A 215 10.52 23.27 13.15
C GLU A 215 10.21 24.06 11.87
N ILE A 216 9.07 24.74 11.87
CA ILE A 216 8.66 25.68 10.81
C ILE A 216 9.15 27.05 11.26
#